data_AF-U9UQX8-F1
#
_entry.id   AF-U9UQX8-F1
#
_cell.length_a   1.000
_cell.length_b   1.000
_cell.length_c   1.000
_cell.angle_alpha   90.00
_cell.angle_beta   90.00
_cell.angle_gamma   90.00
#
_symmetry.space_group_name_H-M   'P 1'
#
loop_
_entity.id
_entity.type
_entity.pdbx_description
1 polymer ?
#
loop_
_entity_poly.entity_id
_entity_poly.type
_entity_poly.pdbx_seq_one_letter_code
_entity_poly.pdbx_strand_id
1 'polypeptide(L)'
;MAINKDNERVSYLKQKAEVLAEIELFYLLPNQRRWQTWFPEVIYYYANADKTREEIKRLISSNEWNADAFPEMKKDLFKKLDIPDNVEKIDKIDATLKKLLKRIKKSQSRPIFGGRLRRSRFNRIKKLRDE
;
A
#
# COMPACT_ATOMS: atom_id res chain seq x y z
N MET A 1 27.98 15.11 5.23
CA MET A 1 26.50 15.08 5.26
C MET A 1 26.03 14.81 3.83
N ALA A 2 25.74 13.55 3.49
CA ALA A 2 25.32 13.16 2.15
C ALA A 2 23.80 13.42 2.04
N ILE A 3 23.44 14.63 1.62
CA ILE A 3 22.04 14.94 1.30
C ILE A 3 21.70 14.11 0.04
N ASN A 4 20.66 13.31 0.19
CA ASN A 4 20.27 12.20 -0.65
C ASN A 4 19.95 12.64 -2.10
N LYS A 5 20.91 12.45 -3.01
CA LYS A 5 20.87 12.91 -4.43
C LYS A 5 19.66 12.39 -5.22
N ASP A 6 19.15 11.22 -4.84
CA ASP A 6 17.95 10.63 -5.45
C ASP A 6 16.68 11.37 -5.05
N ASN A 7 16.63 11.90 -3.83
CA ASN A 7 15.50 12.68 -3.33
C ASN A 7 15.36 14.00 -4.10
N GLU A 8 16.49 14.64 -4.43
CA GLU A 8 16.53 15.86 -5.25
C GLU A 8 16.03 15.60 -6.68
N ARG A 9 16.42 14.48 -7.30
CA ARG A 9 15.96 14.11 -8.64
C ARG A 9 14.45 13.84 -8.68
N VAL A 10 13.93 13.12 -7.68
CA VAL A 10 12.49 12.85 -7.59
C VAL A 10 11.71 14.15 -7.37
N SER A 11 12.18 15.03 -6.48
CA SER A 11 11.58 16.35 -6.27
C SER A 11 11.61 17.22 -7.54
N TYR A 12 12.73 17.23 -8.27
CA TYR A 12 12.87 17.95 -9.54
C TYR A 12 11.87 17.44 -10.59
N LEU A 13 11.75 16.12 -10.74
CA LEU A 13 10.80 15.53 -11.70
C LEU A 13 9.34 15.84 -11.32
N LYS A 14 9.02 15.82 -10.03
CA LYS A 14 7.69 16.18 -9.53
C LYS A 14 7.36 17.64 -9.86
N GLN A 15 8.25 18.58 -9.54
CA GLN A 15 8.08 19.99 -9.86
C GLN A 15 7.94 20.22 -11.36
N LYS A 16 8.75 19.51 -12.17
CA LYS A 16 8.66 19.59 -13.62
C LYS A 16 7.31 19.10 -14.15
N ALA A 17 6.74 18.06 -13.56
CA ALA A 17 5.40 17.56 -13.91
C ALA A 17 4.30 18.54 -13.50
N GLU A 18 4.40 19.14 -12.32
CA GLU A 18 3.47 20.18 -11.83
C GLU A 18 3.46 21.39 -12.78
N VAL A 19 4.63 21.90 -13.16
CA VAL A 19 4.76 23.02 -14.10
C VAL A 19 4.20 22.68 -15.48
N LEU A 20 4.44 21.47 -16.00
CA LEU A 20 3.87 21.03 -17.28
C LEU A 20 2.34 20.96 -17.24
N ALA A 21 1.75 20.47 -16.15
CA ALA A 21 0.30 20.42 -15.97
C ALA A 21 -0.33 21.82 -15.90
N GLU A 22 0.33 22.78 -15.25
CA GLU A 22 -0.11 24.18 -15.22
C GLU A 22 -0.04 24.84 -16.60
N ILE A 23 1.04 24.62 -17.35
CA ILE A 23 1.17 25.08 -18.74
C ILE A 23 0.04 24.51 -19.60
N GLU A 24 -0.24 23.21 -19.46
CA GLU A 24 -1.30 22.55 -20.23
C GLU A 24 -2.70 23.07 -19.90
N LEU A 25 -2.98 23.31 -18.62
CA LEU A 25 -4.29 23.75 -18.16
C LEU A 25 -4.57 25.21 -18.49
N PHE A 26 -3.58 26.10 -18.34
CA PHE A 26 -3.77 27.55 -18.41
C PHE A 26 -3.26 28.19 -19.70
N TYR A 27 -2.24 27.62 -20.36
CA TYR A 27 -1.52 28.30 -21.44
C TYR A 27 -1.69 27.64 -22.81
N LEU A 28 -2.38 26.49 -22.92
CA LEU A 28 -2.65 25.82 -24.19
C LEU A 28 -4.12 25.88 -24.61
N LEU A 29 -4.34 26.42 -25.81
CA LEU A 29 -5.64 26.36 -26.48
C LEU A 29 -6.03 24.90 -26.79
N PRO A 30 -7.33 24.55 -26.84
CA PRO A 30 -7.79 23.19 -27.12
C PRO A 30 -7.20 22.57 -28.40
N ASN A 31 -6.90 23.40 -29.40
CA ASN A 31 -6.32 22.94 -30.67
C ASN A 31 -4.82 22.62 -30.57
N GLN A 32 -4.09 23.33 -29.70
CA GLN A 32 -2.65 23.08 -29.47
C GLN A 32 -2.42 21.80 -28.67
N ARG A 33 -3.33 21.45 -27.75
CA ARG A 33 -3.29 20.17 -27.01
C ARG A 33 -3.45 18.94 -27.93
N ARG A 34 -4.07 19.12 -29.10
CA ARG A 34 -4.26 18.06 -30.09
C ARG A 34 -3.10 17.94 -31.07
N TRP A 35 -2.08 18.80 -30.98
CA TRP A 35 -0.89 18.68 -31.81
C TRP A 35 0.01 17.55 -31.32
N GLN A 36 -0.09 16.41 -32.00
CA GLN A 36 0.71 15.20 -31.73
C GLN A 36 2.21 15.45 -31.73
N THR A 37 2.68 16.48 -32.44
CA THR A 37 4.08 16.90 -32.48
C THR A 37 4.55 17.49 -31.16
N TRP A 38 3.67 18.15 -30.41
CA TRP A 38 3.99 18.79 -29.12
C TRP A 38 3.58 17.91 -27.94
N PHE A 39 2.48 17.17 -28.08
CA PHE A 39 1.98 16.22 -27.08
C PHE A 39 1.73 14.87 -27.75
N PRO A 40 2.68 13.93 -27.66
CA PRO A 40 2.49 12.60 -28.21
C PRO A 40 1.37 11.88 -27.45
N GLU A 41 0.57 11.10 -28.17
CA GLU A 41 -0.50 10.28 -27.58
C GLU A 41 0.05 9.20 -26.64
N VAL A 42 1.28 8.72 -26.89
CA VAL A 42 1.97 7.69 -26.10
C VAL A 42 3.39 8.15 -25.78
N ILE A 43 3.78 8.06 -24.51
CA ILE A 43 5.14 8.35 -24.05
C ILE A 43 5.84 7.03 -23.71
N TYR A 44 6.94 6.74 -24.40
CA TYR A 44 7.77 5.58 -24.09
C TYR A 44 8.78 5.93 -22.99
N TYR A 45 8.73 5.20 -21.88
CA TYR A 45 9.72 5.34 -20.80
C TYR A 45 10.49 4.03 -20.62
N TYR A 46 11.81 4.15 -20.43
CA TYR A 46 12.64 3.00 -20.10
C TYR A 46 12.54 2.69 -18.61
N ALA A 47 11.95 1.56 -18.28
CA ALA A 47 11.88 1.04 -16.92
C ALA A 47 12.67 -0.26 -16.81
N ASN A 48 13.53 -0.36 -15.79
CA ASN A 48 14.23 -1.60 -15.49
C ASN A 48 13.23 -2.60 -14.88
N ALA A 49 13.13 -3.79 -15.48
CA ALA A 49 12.15 -4.82 -15.08
C ALA A 49 12.23 -5.20 -13.59
N ASP A 50 13.44 -5.29 -13.03
CA ASP A 50 13.64 -5.68 -11.63
C ASP A 50 13.14 -4.58 -10.68
N LYS A 51 13.52 -3.33 -10.96
CA LYS A 51 13.02 -2.17 -10.19
C LYS A 51 11.51 -2.04 -10.29
N THR A 52 10.94 -2.29 -11.46
CA THR A 52 9.48 -2.26 -11.66
C THR A 52 8.79 -3.35 -10.84
N ARG A 53 9.34 -4.58 -10.81
CA ARG A 53 8.81 -5.67 -9.99
C ARG A 53 8.83 -5.33 -8.49
N GLU A 54 9.92 -4.73 -8.00
CA GLU A 54 10.04 -4.29 -6.60
C GLU A 54 8.99 -3.25 -6.24
N GLU A 55 8.80 -2.25 -7.10
CA GLU A 55 7.86 -1.16 -6.85
C GLU A 55 6.40 -1.64 -6.90
N ILE A 56 6.05 -2.57 -7.80
CA ILE A 56 4.73 -3.21 -7.82
C ILE A 56 4.47 -3.92 -6.49
N LYS A 57 5.42 -4.71 -5.99
CA LYS A 57 5.31 -5.37 -4.67
C LYS A 57 5.12 -4.35 -3.54
N ARG A 58 5.88 -3.25 -3.57
CA ARG A 58 5.75 -2.15 -2.60
C ARG A 58 4.33 -1.58 -2.59
N LEU A 59 3.80 -1.23 -3.77
CA LEU A 59 2.47 -0.64 -3.94
C LEU A 59 1.34 -1.59 -3.54
N ILE A 60 1.47 -2.89 -3.83
CA ILE A 60 0.52 -3.91 -3.37
C ILE A 60 0.55 -4.00 -1.84
N SER A 61 1.74 -4.01 -1.24
CA SER A 61 1.90 -4.10 0.22
C SER A 61 1.41 -2.85 0.96
N SER A 62 1.51 -1.66 0.36
CA SER A 62 0.98 -0.41 0.90
C SER A 62 -0.51 -0.21 0.60
N ASN A 63 -1.13 -1.11 -0.17
CA ASN A 63 -2.52 -1.00 -0.65
C ASN A 63 -2.77 0.30 -1.46
N GLU A 64 -1.74 0.79 -2.15
CA GLU A 64 -1.76 1.97 -3.03
C GLU A 64 -1.89 1.59 -4.50
N TRP A 65 -1.78 0.29 -4.82
CA TRP A 65 -1.95 -0.21 -6.19
C TRP A 65 -3.42 -0.12 -6.64
N ASN A 66 -3.77 0.96 -7.35
CA ASN A 66 -5.10 1.17 -7.92
C ASN A 66 -5.27 0.33 -9.20
N ALA A 67 -5.66 -0.93 -9.03
CA ALA A 67 -5.84 -1.88 -10.12
C ALA A 67 -7.15 -1.71 -10.91
N ASP A 68 -8.10 -0.93 -10.41
CA ASP A 68 -9.48 -0.91 -10.94
C ASP A 68 -9.61 -0.03 -12.19
N ALA A 69 -8.72 0.93 -12.38
CA ALA A 69 -8.77 1.87 -13.50
C ALA A 69 -8.46 1.20 -14.86
N PHE A 70 -7.54 0.22 -14.89
CA PHE A 70 -7.05 -0.40 -16.14
C PHE A 70 -6.74 -1.90 -15.96
N PRO A 71 -7.76 -2.76 -15.88
CA PRO A 71 -7.58 -4.18 -15.58
C PRO A 71 -6.86 -4.96 -16.68
N GLU A 72 -7.04 -4.60 -17.95
CA GLU A 72 -6.39 -5.26 -19.10
C GLU A 72 -4.90 -4.94 -19.15
N MET A 73 -4.53 -3.66 -19.06
CA MET A 73 -3.14 -3.22 -19.04
C MET A 73 -2.35 -3.83 -17.88
N LYS A 74 -3.00 -4.01 -16.72
CA LYS A 74 -2.40 -4.67 -15.57
C LYS A 74 -2.05 -6.13 -15.86
N LYS A 75 -2.97 -6.89 -16.46
CA LYS A 75 -2.72 -8.30 -16.83
C LYS A 75 -1.56 -8.40 -17.82
N ASP A 76 -1.54 -7.53 -18.83
CA ASP A 76 -0.45 -7.47 -19.80
C ASP A 76 0.90 -7.11 -19.16
N LEU A 77 0.91 -6.17 -18.21
CA LEU A 77 2.10 -5.80 -17.45
C LEU A 77 2.62 -6.98 -16.63
N PHE A 78 1.75 -7.69 -15.92
CA PHE A 78 2.13 -8.83 -15.09
C PHE A 78 2.67 -9.96 -15.95
N LYS A 79 2.04 -10.23 -17.10
CA LYS A 79 2.53 -11.19 -18.09
C LYS A 79 3.92 -10.82 -18.63
N LYS A 80 4.16 -9.54 -18.97
CA LYS A 80 5.46 -9.06 -19.46
C LYS A 80 6.55 -9.10 -18.39
N LEU A 81 6.19 -8.96 -17.13
CA LEU A 81 7.11 -8.97 -16.00
C LEU A 81 7.22 -10.35 -15.32
N ASP A 82 6.58 -11.40 -15.86
CA ASP A 82 6.50 -12.73 -15.26
C ASP A 82 6.05 -12.71 -13.78
N ILE A 83 5.11 -11.81 -13.45
CA ILE A 83 4.54 -11.70 -12.11
C ILE A 83 3.31 -12.62 -12.05
N PRO A 84 3.22 -13.54 -11.08
CA PRO A 84 2.05 -14.40 -10.98
C PRO A 84 0.80 -13.63 -10.56
N ASP A 85 -0.33 -13.90 -11.20
CA ASP A 85 -1.61 -13.18 -10.98
C ASP A 85 -2.16 -13.30 -9.55
N ASN A 86 -1.67 -14.27 -8.77
CA ASN A 86 -2.10 -14.51 -7.40
C ASN A 86 -1.39 -13.63 -6.35
N VAL A 87 -0.35 -12.85 -6.74
CA VAL A 87 0.48 -12.06 -5.82
C VAL A 87 -0.37 -11.09 -4.99
N GLU A 88 -1.32 -10.39 -5.60
CA GLU A 88 -2.19 -9.46 -4.86
C GLU A 88 -3.04 -10.14 -3.79
N LYS A 89 -3.49 -11.38 -4.03
CA LYS A 89 -4.30 -12.12 -3.06
C LYS A 89 -3.42 -12.59 -1.91
N ILE A 90 -2.23 -13.11 -2.22
CA ILE A 90 -1.27 -13.60 -1.23
C ILE A 90 -0.78 -12.45 -0.34
N ASP A 91 -0.38 -11.32 -0.92
CA ASP A 91 0.15 -10.18 -0.18
C ASP A 91 -0.91 -9.52 0.71
N LYS A 92 -2.17 -9.43 0.25
CA LYS A 92 -3.29 -8.96 1.07
C LYS A 92 -3.52 -9.88 2.28
N ILE A 93 -3.47 -11.20 2.08
CA ILE A 93 -3.60 -12.17 3.17
C ILE A 93 -2.45 -12.00 4.16
N ASP A 94 -1.20 -11.91 3.69
CA ASP A 94 0.00 -11.73 4.51
C ASP A 94 -0.01 -10.43 5.33
N ALA A 95 -0.44 -9.32 4.72
CA ALA A 95 -0.60 -8.04 5.42
C ALA A 95 -1.65 -8.16 6.55
N THR A 96 -2.75 -8.86 6.29
CA THR A 96 -3.81 -9.10 7.27
C THR A 96 -3.32 -9.98 8.42
N LEU A 97 -2.58 -11.05 8.11
CA LEU A 97 -1.97 -11.94 9.10
C LEU A 97 -0.96 -11.20 10.00
N LYS A 98 -0.08 -10.37 9.43
CA LYS A 98 0.86 -9.53 10.20
C LYS A 98 0.13 -8.61 11.17
N LYS A 99 -0.98 -7.99 10.74
CA LYS A 99 -1.81 -7.11 11.58
C LYS A 99 -2.48 -7.89 12.73
N LEU A 100 -3.00 -9.09 12.45
CA LEU A 100 -3.57 -9.98 13.46
C LEU A 100 -2.52 -10.43 14.49
N LEU A 101 -1.34 -10.84 14.04
CA LEU A 101 -0.22 -11.24 14.91
C LEU A 101 0.17 -10.11 15.87
N LYS A 102 0.24 -8.86 15.37
CA LYS A 102 0.54 -7.69 16.22
C LYS A 102 -0.55 -7.48 17.29
N ARG A 103 -1.83 -7.69 16.95
CA ARG A 103 -2.94 -7.65 17.91
C ARG A 103 -2.82 -8.74 18.97
N ILE A 104 -2.53 -9.98 18.58
CA ILE A 104 -2.38 -11.12 19.50
C ILE A 104 -1.21 -10.90 20.46
N LYS A 105 -0.05 -10.47 19.94
CA LYS A 105 1.11 -10.13 20.79
C LYS A 105 0.76 -9.02 21.78
N LYS A 106 0.01 -7.99 21.35
CA LYS A 106 -0.44 -6.89 22.21
C LYS A 106 -1.47 -7.33 23.26
N SER A 107 -2.34 -8.30 22.95
CA SER A 107 -3.30 -8.84 23.93
C SER A 107 -2.62 -9.75 24.96
N GLN A 108 -1.59 -10.50 24.58
CA GLN A 108 -0.83 -11.37 25.49
C GLN A 108 0.12 -10.58 26.41
N SER A 109 0.59 -9.40 25.99
CA SER A 109 1.43 -8.51 26.80
C SER A 109 0.63 -7.54 27.68
N ARG A 110 -0.71 -7.54 27.60
CA ARG A 110 -1.54 -6.91 28.64
C ARG A 110 -1.46 -7.82 29.86
N PRO A 111 -0.90 -7.37 31.01
CA PRO A 111 -0.99 -8.15 32.22
C PRO A 111 -2.47 -8.42 32.47
N ILE A 112 -2.82 -9.68 32.70
CA ILE A 112 -4.09 -10.05 33.27
C ILE A 112 -4.08 -9.43 34.67
N PHE A 113 -4.42 -8.14 34.79
CA PHE A 113 -4.77 -7.57 36.07
C PHE A 113 -5.98 -8.36 36.49
N GLY A 114 -5.74 -9.29 37.42
CA GLY A 114 -6.72 -10.22 37.92
C GLY A 114 -7.98 -9.45 38.22
N GLY A 115 -8.99 -9.66 37.38
CA GLY A 115 -10.35 -9.25 37.70
C GLY A 115 -10.60 -9.80 39.08
N ARG A 116 -10.78 -8.90 40.05
CA ARG A 116 -11.09 -9.20 41.43
C ARG A 116 -12.35 -10.05 41.39
N LEU A 117 -12.20 -11.38 41.31
CA LEU A 117 -13.27 -12.33 41.54
C LEU A 117 -13.84 -11.92 42.88
N ARG A 118 -15.08 -11.44 42.89
CA ARG A 118 -15.81 -11.24 44.14
C ARG A 118 -15.80 -12.59 44.86
N ARG A 119 -14.89 -12.74 45.82
CA ARG A 119 -14.76 -13.90 46.75
C ARG A 119 -16.06 -14.24 47.49
N SER A 120 -17.09 -13.40 47.34
CA SER A 120 -18.41 -13.52 47.95
C SER A 120 -19.22 -14.77 47.54
N ARG A 121 -18.97 -15.44 46.41
CA ARG A 121 -19.78 -16.61 46.00
C ARG A 121 -19.17 -17.97 46.36
N PHE A 122 -17.85 -18.07 46.54
CA PHE A 122 -17.20 -19.35 46.87
C PHE A 122 -17.44 -19.80 48.32
N ASN A 123 -17.65 -18.87 49.25
CA ASN A 123 -17.91 -19.21 50.66
C ASN A 123 -19.35 -19.70 50.91
N ARG A 124 -20.27 -19.58 49.93
CA ARG A 124 -21.65 -20.05 50.09
C ARG A 124 -21.81 -21.55 49.79
N ILE A 125 -20.94 -22.11 48.94
CA ILE A 125 -21.01 -23.55 48.56
C ILE A 125 -20.36 -24.43 49.63
N LYS A 126 -19.33 -23.94 50.34
CA LYS A 126 -18.75 -24.68 51.47
C LYS A 126 -19.69 -24.78 52.68
N LYS A 127 -20.56 -23.79 52.89
CA LYS A 127 -21.46 -23.75 54.05
C LYS A 127 -22.70 -24.67 53.94
N LEU A 128 -22.98 -25.24 52.76
CA LEU A 128 -24.10 -26.16 52.52
C LEU A 128 -23.68 -27.63 52.48
N ARG A 129 -22.41 -27.93 52.80
CA ARG A 129 -21.89 -29.31 52.85
C ARG A 129 -21.63 -29.81 54.27
N ASP A 130 -21.64 -28.90 55.25
CA ASP A 130 -21.33 -29.16 56.66
C ASP A 130 -22.54 -28.92 57.59
N GLU A 131 -23.78 -28.87 57.05
CA GLU A 131 -25.06 -28.98 57.79
C GLU A 131 -25.79 -30.26 57.34
#